data_AF-R5NLZ0-F1
#
_entry.id   AF-R5NLZ0-F1
#
_cell.length_a   1.000
_cell.length_b   1.000
_cell.length_c   1.000
_cell.angle_alpha   90.00
_cell.angle_beta   90.00
_cell.angle_gamma   90.00
#
_symmetry.space_group_name_H-M   'P 1'
#
loop_
_entity.id
_entity.type
_entity.pdbx_description
1 polymer ?
#
loop_
_entity_poly.entity_id
_entity_poly.type
_entity_poly.pdbx_seq_one_letter_code
_entity_poly.pdbx_strand_id
1 'polypeptide(L)'
;MQYVIFQMLVARHCGYEAGRFTWFVANIQIYDRHIEPIKEMLNRESVECSPRIEINPDKKNFYDITIDDVKITGYPREIIKEQNPQLKFDIGI
;
A
#
# COMPACT_ATOMS: atom_id res chain seq x y z
N MET A 1 -2.95 -0.34 -1.84
CA MET A 1 -2.64 0.96 -1.21
C MET A 1 -3.43 2.13 -1.78
N GLN A 2 -3.50 2.31 -3.11
CA GLN A 2 -4.19 3.46 -3.73
C GLN A 2 -5.61 3.71 -3.19
N TYR A 3 -6.48 2.70 -3.16
CA TYR A 3 -7.86 2.87 -2.67
C TYR A 3 -7.97 3.12 -1.15
N VAL A 4 -7.01 2.66 -0.36
CA VAL A 4 -6.96 2.95 1.09
C VAL A 4 -6.68 4.43 1.30
N ILE A 5 -5.67 4.98 0.60
CA ILE A 5 -5.37 6.41 0.65
C ILE A 5 -6.56 7.21 0.14
N PHE A 6 -7.18 6.80 -0.97
CA PHE A 6 -8.38 7.46 -1.49
C PHE A 6 -9.53 7.51 -0.47
N GLN A 7 -9.82 6.38 0.21
CA GLN A 7 -10.82 6.34 1.28
C GLN A 7 -10.47 7.33 2.40
N MET A 8 -9.20 7.42 2.82
CA MET A 8 -8.76 8.36 3.84
C MET A 8 -8.95 9.82 3.40
N LEU A 9 -8.64 10.15 2.15
CA LEU A 9 -8.81 11.49 1.58
C LEU A 9 -10.28 11.90 1.48
N VAL A 10 -11.16 10.99 1.02
CA VAL A 10 -12.60 11.25 0.93
C VAL A 10 -13.23 11.40 2.30
N ALA A 11 -12.91 10.51 3.24
CA ALA A 11 -13.39 10.62 4.63
C ALA A 11 -13.01 11.98 5.23
N ARG A 12 -11.74 12.37 5.08
CA ARG A 12 -11.22 13.67 5.54
C ARG A 12 -11.97 14.85 4.94
N HIS A 13 -12.23 14.83 3.63
CA HIS A 13 -12.98 15.87 2.93
C HIS A 13 -14.39 16.07 3.49
N CYS A 14 -15.04 14.97 3.83
CA CYS A 14 -16.38 14.97 4.40
C CYS A 14 -16.40 15.19 5.92
N GLY A 15 -15.25 15.37 6.57
CA GLY A 15 -15.16 15.52 8.04
C GLY A 15 -15.35 14.22 8.82
N TYR A 16 -15.12 13.07 8.20
CA TYR A 16 -15.20 11.74 8.81
C TYR A 16 -13.82 11.12 9.01
N GLU A 17 -13.79 10.08 9.86
CA GLU A 17 -12.65 9.18 9.99
C GLU A 17 -12.80 7.99 9.03
N ALA A 18 -11.68 7.55 8.47
CA ALA A 18 -11.67 6.37 7.61
C ALA A 18 -11.99 5.12 8.42
N GLY A 19 -13.12 4.47 8.09
CA GLY A 19 -13.48 3.18 8.67
C GLY A 19 -12.72 2.01 8.05
N ARG A 20 -13.37 0.84 8.00
CA ARG A 20 -12.77 -0.39 7.47
C ARG A 20 -12.68 -0.36 5.94
N PHE A 21 -11.47 -0.51 5.41
CA PHE A 21 -11.28 -0.81 3.99
C PHE A 21 -11.73 -2.25 3.69
N THR A 22 -12.61 -2.42 2.71
CA THR A 22 -13.10 -3.73 2.28
C THR A 22 -12.81 -3.90 0.79
N TRP A 23 -12.18 -5.01 0.42
CA TRP A 23 -11.89 -5.35 -0.97
C TRP A 23 -12.66 -6.61 -1.35
N PHE A 24 -13.50 -6.50 -2.37
CA PHE A 24 -14.28 -7.61 -2.91
C PHE A 24 -13.81 -7.91 -4.33
N VAL A 25 -13.54 -9.18 -4.61
CA VAL A 25 -12.96 -9.63 -5.87
C VAL A 25 -13.75 -10.81 -6.39
N ALA A 26 -14.10 -10.76 -7.68
CA ALA A 26 -14.79 -11.85 -8.35
C ALA A 26 -13.82 -12.92 -8.87
N ASN A 27 -12.71 -12.51 -9.50
CA ASN A 27 -11.68 -13.42 -10.01
C ASN A 27 -10.30 -12.98 -9.51
N ILE A 28 -9.71 -13.78 -8.63
CA ILE A 28 -8.35 -13.62 -8.13
C ILE A 28 -7.50 -14.76 -8.68
N GLN A 29 -6.41 -14.42 -9.38
CA GLN A 29 -5.63 -15.39 -10.13
C GLN A 29 -4.14 -15.09 -10.04
N ILE A 30 -3.35 -16.16 -10.20
CA ILE A 30 -1.89 -16.13 -10.28
C ILE A 30 -1.54 -16.68 -11.68
N TYR A 31 -0.68 -15.98 -12.42
CA TYR A 31 -0.15 -16.52 -13.67
C TYR A 31 0.87 -17.62 -13.38
N ASP A 32 0.93 -18.67 -14.21
CA ASP A 32 1.86 -19.79 -14.01
C ASP A 32 3.33 -19.35 -13.90
N ARG A 33 3.73 -18.37 -14.72
CA ARG A 33 5.06 -17.74 -14.70
C ARG A 33 5.39 -17.00 -13.38
N HIS A 34 4.39 -16.71 -12.55
CA HIS A 34 4.56 -16.04 -11.25
C HIS A 34 4.59 -17.03 -10.07
N ILE A 35 4.37 -18.33 -10.30
CA ILE A 35 4.29 -19.33 -9.21
C ILE A 35 5.60 -19.39 -8.41
N GLU A 36 6.75 -19.52 -9.08
CA GLU A 36 8.04 -19.63 -8.39
C GLU A 36 8.43 -18.34 -7.63
N PRO A 37 8.31 -17.12 -8.21
CA PRO A 37 8.49 -15.88 -7.45
C PRO A 37 7.55 -15.73 -6.24
N ILE A 38 6.29 -16.21 -6.34
CA ILE A 38 5.36 -16.17 -5.21
C ILE A 38 5.79 -17.13 -4.11
N LYS A 39 6.23 -18.35 -4.45
CA LYS A 39 6.77 -19.29 -3.46
C LYS A 39 7.99 -18.70 -2.76
N GLU A 40 8.88 -18.03 -3.49
CA GLU A 40 9.99 -17.30 -2.87
C GLU A 40 9.47 -16.25 -1.90
N MET A 41 8.53 -15.40 -2.34
CA MET A 41 7.94 -14.34 -1.52
C MET A 41 7.30 -14.86 -0.23
N LEU A 42 6.58 -15.98 -0.29
CA LEU A 42 5.91 -16.59 0.87
C LEU A 42 6.87 -17.18 1.91
N ASN A 43 8.10 -17.52 1.51
CA ASN A 43 9.13 -18.08 2.40
C ASN A 43 10.05 -17.01 3.01
N ARG A 44 9.85 -15.73 2.68
CA ARG A 44 10.67 -14.63 3.22
C ARG A 44 10.34 -14.35 4.68
N GLU A 45 11.36 -14.04 5.46
CA GLU A 45 11.18 -13.50 6.81
C GLU A 45 10.69 -12.04 6.73
N SER A 46 9.62 -11.75 7.46
CA SER A 46 9.06 -10.40 7.51
C SER A 46 9.98 -9.47 8.31
N VAL A 47 10.16 -8.24 7.82
CA VAL A 47 10.82 -7.18 8.59
C VAL A 47 9.81 -6.62 9.59
N GLU A 48 10.12 -6.71 10.88
CA GLU A 48 9.28 -6.16 11.94
C GLU A 48 9.20 -4.62 11.79
N CYS A 49 8.00 -4.11 11.54
CA CYS A 49 7.76 -2.68 11.39
C CYS A 49 6.29 -2.32 11.66
N SER A 50 6.03 -1.03 11.93
CA SER A 50 4.68 -0.51 12.17
C SER A 50 4.40 0.66 11.23
N PRO A 51 4.15 0.40 9.94
CA PRO A 51 3.96 1.45 8.96
C PRO A 51 2.64 2.18 9.16
N ARG A 52 2.64 3.50 8.95
CA ARG A 52 1.46 4.36 9.05
C ARG A 52 1.41 5.31 7.86
N ILE A 53 0.19 5.66 7.45
CA ILE A 53 -0.05 6.71 6.47
C ILE A 53 -0.44 7.97 7.24
N GLU A 54 0.31 9.03 7.03
CA GLU A 54 0.05 10.36 7.57
C GLU A 54 -0.37 11.28 6.42
N ILE A 55 -1.47 12.01 6.62
CA ILE A 55 -1.97 13.02 5.67
C ILE A 55 -1.93 14.37 6.36
N ASN A 56 -1.49 15.41 5.66
CA ASN A 56 -1.38 16.78 6.18
C ASN A 56 -2.62 17.17 7.01
N PRO A 57 -2.44 17.53 8.30
CA PRO A 57 -3.55 17.83 9.19
C PRO A 57 -4.38 19.04 8.73
N ASP A 58 -3.72 20.03 8.13
CA ASP A 58 -4.29 21.35 7.85
C ASP A 58 -5.16 21.37 6.59
N LYS A 59 -4.91 20.44 5.66
CA LYS A 59 -5.67 20.32 4.42
C LYS A 59 -6.81 19.33 4.57
N LYS A 60 -8.04 19.82 4.37
CA LYS A 60 -9.26 19.00 4.40
C LYS A 60 -9.87 18.80 3.03
N ASN A 61 -9.78 19.80 2.15
CA ASN A 61 -10.33 19.71 0.82
C ASN A 61 -9.55 18.69 -0.03
N PHE A 62 -10.24 17.71 -0.61
CA PHE A 62 -9.65 16.65 -1.41
C PHE A 62 -8.79 17.20 -2.55
N TYR A 63 -9.25 18.28 -3.19
CA TYR A 63 -8.60 18.87 -4.37
C TYR A 63 -7.35 19.69 -4.04
N ASP A 64 -7.12 20.01 -2.76
CA ASP A 64 -5.96 20.82 -2.32
C ASP A 64 -4.75 19.94 -1.91
N ILE A 65 -4.95 18.62 -1.86
CA ILE A 65 -3.95 17.65 -1.41
C ILE A 65 -3.02 17.29 -2.57
N THR A 66 -1.71 17.33 -2.31
CA THR A 66 -0.66 16.95 -3.25
C THR A 66 0.10 15.72 -2.73
N ILE A 67 1.07 15.24 -3.51
CA ILE A 67 1.92 14.09 -3.14
C ILE A 67 2.69 14.37 -1.84
N ASP A 68 3.13 15.62 -1.65
CA ASP A 68 3.92 16.02 -0.48
C ASP A 68 3.14 16.00 0.84
N ASP A 69 1.81 16.01 0.75
CA ASP A 69 0.91 15.95 1.89
C ASP A 69 0.67 14.51 2.39
N VAL A 70 1.15 13.50 1.68
CA VAL A 70 0.99 12.08 2.04
C VAL A 70 2.35 11.47 2.37
N LYS A 71 2.48 10.98 3.60
CA LYS A 71 3.72 10.37 4.10
C LYS A 71 3.47 8.97 4.60
N ILE A 72 4.44 8.09 4.36
CA ILE A 72 4.47 6.76 4.97
C ILE A 72 5.57 6.78 6.02
N THR A 73 5.18 6.67 7.29
CA THR A 73 6.10 6.61 8.43
C THR A 73 6.17 5.18 8.96
N GLY A 74 7.23 4.84 9.71
CA GLY A 74 7.38 3.50 10.29
C GLY A 74 7.62 2.36 9.29
N TYR A 75 7.96 2.68 8.03
CA TYR A 75 8.31 1.72 6.99
C TYR A 75 9.82 1.79 6.66
N PRO A 76 10.66 0.88 7.19
CA PRO A 76 12.12 0.94 7.03
C PRO A 76 12.55 0.46 5.63
N ARG A 77 12.42 1.35 4.63
CA ARG A 77 12.63 1.04 3.21
C ARG A 77 13.99 0.40 2.92
N GLU A 78 15.07 0.90 3.50
CA GLU A 78 16.42 0.39 3.21
C GLU A 78 16.64 -1.02 3.75
N ILE A 79 16.22 -1.29 4.99
CA ILE A 79 16.30 -2.64 5.59
C ILE A 79 15.47 -3.64 4.79
N ILE A 80 14.25 -3.26 4.41
CA ILE A 80 13.37 -4.11 3.60
C ILE A 80 13.98 -4.38 2.23
N LYS A 81 14.62 -3.40 1.60
CA LYS A 81 15.26 -3.57 0.30
C LYS A 81 16.46 -4.53 0.36
N GLU A 82 17.19 -4.52 1.46
CA GLU A 82 18.34 -5.41 1.70
C GLU A 82 17.89 -6.84 2.00
N GLN A 83 16.97 -7.03 2.96
CA GLN A 83 16.47 -8.37 3.33
C GLN A 83 15.54 -8.99 2.28
N ASN A 84 14.66 -8.17 1.71
CA ASN A 84 13.55 -8.60 0.86
C ASN A 84 13.56 -7.83 -0.47
N PRO A 85 14.56 -8.05 -1.33
CA PRO A 85 14.69 -7.32 -2.59
C PRO A 85 13.47 -7.51 -3.49
N GLN A 86 13.12 -6.47 -4.25
CA GLN A 86 11.94 -6.45 -5.12
C GLN A 86 12.02 -7.56 -6.18
N LEU A 87 11.02 -8.44 -6.18
CA LEU A 87 10.84 -9.44 -7.22
C LEU A 87 10.27 -8.82 -8.49
N LYS A 88 10.65 -9.38 -9.64
CA LYS A 88 10.12 -9.00 -10.95
C LYS A 88 8.93 -9.90 -11.29
N PHE A 89 7.84 -9.27 -11.73
CA PHE A 89 6.66 -9.96 -12.22
C PHE A 89 6.35 -9.43 -13.61
N ASP A 90 6.47 -10.29 -14.63
CA ASP A 90 6.17 -9.91 -16.00
C ASP A 90 4.67 -9.77 -16.20
N ILE A 91 4.28 -8.76 -16.98
CA ILE A 91 2.87 -8.50 -17.29
C ILE A 91 2.34 -9.65 -18.16
N GLY A 92 1.09 -10.06 -17.93
CA GLY A 92 0.39 -10.94 -18.88
C GLY A 92 0.09 -10.16 -20.14
N ILE A 93 0.74 -10.52 -21.25
CA ILE A 93 0.40 -10.08 -22.60
C ILE A 93 -0.65 -11.03 -23.17
#